data_AF-A0A7X7PYC8-F1
#
_entry.id   AF-A0A7X7PYC8-F1
#
_cell.length_a   1.000
_cell.length_b   1.000
_cell.length_c   1.000
_cell.angle_alpha   90.00
_cell.angle_beta   90.00
_cell.angle_gamma   90.00
#
_symmetry.space_group_name_H-M   'P 1'
#
loop_
_entity.id
_entity.type
_entity.pdbx_description
1 polymer ?
#
loop_
_entity_poly.entity_id
_entity_poly.type
_entity_poly.pdbx_seq_one_letter_code
_entity_poly.pdbx_strand_id
1 'polypeptide(L)'
;MNDLIPIFAIVFAIGLPLSIPIVFLVLNYRKRRRLMELHHAERMAAIERGMDVPPLPLELIDGQSRRRRSSLLPGLVWLFVGLAVLIALGTIGEEEAVFGLIPTGVGLAYLIYYFVEGRKIELRQFDDDASKRLDV
;
A
#
# COMPACT_ATOMS: atom_id res chain seq x y z
N MET A 1 -8.05 34.75 -25.43
CA MET A 1 -8.06 33.26 -25.46
C MET A 1 -6.77 32.68 -24.89
N ASN A 2 -5.63 33.38 -25.02
CA ASN A 2 -4.32 32.90 -24.57
C ASN A 2 -4.18 32.85 -23.03
N ASP A 3 -4.94 33.67 -22.29
CA ASP A 3 -4.86 33.75 -20.82
C ASP A 3 -5.48 32.54 -20.10
N LEU A 4 -6.34 31.75 -20.77
CA LEU A 4 -6.87 30.51 -20.20
C LEU A 4 -5.88 29.34 -20.24
N ILE A 5 -4.93 29.36 -21.19
CA ILE A 5 -3.94 28.30 -21.37
C ILE A 5 -3.13 28.05 -20.08
N PRO A 6 -2.54 29.07 -19.42
CA PRO A 6 -1.79 28.85 -18.18
C PRO A 6 -2.67 28.37 -17.02
N ILE A 7 -3.93 28.82 -16.95
CA ILE A 7 -4.87 28.38 -15.90
C ILE A 7 -5.17 26.89 -16.05
N PHE A 8 -5.49 26.43 -17.27
CA PHE A 8 -5.70 25.00 -17.51
C PHE A 8 -4.43 24.18 -17.28
N ALA A 9 -3.25 24.69 -17.67
CA ALA A 9 -1.98 24.01 -17.47
C ALA A 9 -1.74 23.70 -15.98
N ILE A 10 -1.98 24.67 -15.09
CA ILE A 10 -1.82 24.48 -13.63
C ILE A 10 -2.84 23.49 -13.09
N VAL A 11 -4.11 23.62 -13.50
CA VAL A 11 -5.19 22.73 -13.04
C VAL A 11 -4.94 21.28 -13.44
N PHE A 12 -4.48 21.02 -14.67
CA PHE A 12 -4.17 19.66 -15.10
C PHE A 12 -2.86 19.14 -14.49
N ALA A 13 -1.83 19.99 -14.39
CA ALA A 13 -0.53 19.61 -13.81
C ALA A 13 -0.64 19.19 -12.34
N ILE A 14 -1.54 19.80 -11.56
CA ILE A 14 -1.71 19.49 -10.13
C ILE A 14 -2.94 18.59 -9.90
N GLY A 15 -4.05 18.87 -10.59
CA GLY A 15 -5.32 18.18 -10.37
C GLY A 15 -5.30 16.72 -10.81
N LEU A 16 -4.68 16.39 -11.94
CA LEU A 16 -4.58 14.99 -12.38
C LEU A 16 -3.76 14.11 -11.42
N PRO A 17 -2.50 14.46 -11.07
CA PRO A 17 -1.71 13.63 -10.17
C PRO A 17 -2.31 13.51 -8.76
N LEU A 18 -3.05 14.51 -8.27
CA LEU A 18 -3.77 14.40 -7.00
C LEU A 18 -5.05 13.55 -7.11
N SER A 19 -5.73 13.58 -8.25
CA SER A 19 -6.99 12.82 -8.44
C SER A 19 -6.75 11.31 -8.49
N ILE A 20 -5.63 10.85 -9.08
CA ILE A 20 -5.30 9.42 -9.23
C ILE A 20 -5.28 8.66 -7.90
N PRO A 21 -4.53 9.07 -6.85
CA PRO A 21 -4.52 8.36 -5.58
C PRO A 21 -5.88 8.40 -4.87
N ILE A 22 -6.63 9.49 -5.00
CA ILE A 22 -7.97 9.62 -4.42
C ILE A 22 -8.93 8.63 -5.06
N VAL A 23 -8.97 8.58 -6.40
CA VAL A 23 -9.81 7.64 -7.15
C VAL A 23 -9.42 6.21 -6.82
N PHE A 24 -8.11 5.90 -6.81
CA PHE A 24 -7.62 4.58 -6.43
C PHE A 24 -8.07 4.17 -5.02
N LEU A 25 -7.95 5.07 -4.04
CA LEU A 25 -8.38 4.83 -2.66
C LEU A 25 -9.89 4.57 -2.58
N VAL A 26 -10.70 5.40 -3.24
CA VAL A 26 -12.17 5.27 -3.27
C VAL A 26 -12.61 3.97 -3.92
N LEU A 27 -12.02 3.59 -5.07
CA LEU A 27 -12.33 2.35 -5.77
C LEU A 27 -11.94 1.13 -4.93
N ASN A 28 -10.75 1.15 -4.33
CA ASN A 28 -10.29 0.09 -3.45
C ASN A 28 -11.20 -0.05 -2.21
N TYR A 29 -11.67 1.07 -1.66
CA TYR A 29 -12.60 1.09 -0.55
C TYR A 29 -13.98 0.52 -0.91
N ARG A 30 -14.55 0.95 -2.05
CA ARG A 30 -15.82 0.41 -2.57
C ARG A 30 -15.75 -1.09 -2.82
N LYS A 31 -14.66 -1.57 -3.43
CA LYS A 31 -14.45 -3.00 -3.68
C LYS A 31 -14.46 -3.81 -2.38
N ARG A 32 -13.80 -3.31 -1.33
CA ARG A 32 -13.76 -3.96 -0.02
C ARG A 32 -15.13 -4.03 0.66
N ARG A 33 -15.88 -2.92 0.67
CA ARG A 33 -17.23 -2.90 1.25
C ARG A 33 -18.16 -3.90 0.56
N ARG A 34 -18.15 -3.92 -0.77
CA ARG A 34 -19.01 -4.82 -1.55
C ARG A 34 -18.71 -6.30 -1.28
N LEU A 35 -17.44 -6.66 -1.14
CA LEU A 35 -17.05 -8.02 -0.76
C LEU A 35 -17.54 -8.39 0.65
N MET A 36 -17.46 -7.47 1.61
CA MET A 36 -18.00 -7.71 2.96
C MET A 36 -19.51 -7.92 2.96
N GLU A 37 -20.24 -7.07 2.25
CA GLU A 37 -21.70 -7.14 2.15
C GLU A 37 -22.17 -8.48 1.54
N LEU A 38 -21.51 -8.94 0.47
CA LEU A 38 -21.83 -10.23 -0.16
C LEU A 38 -21.59 -11.40 0.79
N HIS A 39 -20.49 -11.40 1.53
CA HIS A 39 -20.21 -12.48 2.49
C HIS A 39 -21.18 -12.48 3.69
N HIS A 40 -21.56 -11.32 4.21
CA HIS A 40 -22.59 -11.26 5.25
C HIS A 40 -23.94 -11.79 4.76
N ALA A 41 -24.29 -11.49 3.50
CA ALA A 41 -25.51 -12.02 2.88
C ALA A 41 -25.47 -13.54 2.70
N GLU A 42 -24.33 -14.10 2.25
CA GLU A 42 -24.13 -15.56 2.14
C GLU A 42 -24.27 -16.26 3.49
N ARG A 43 -23.75 -15.67 4.57
CA ARG A 43 -23.85 -16.24 5.92
C ARG A 43 -25.28 -16.22 6.45
N MET A 44 -26.03 -15.14 6.23
CA MET A 44 -27.44 -15.08 6.61
C MET A 44 -28.26 -16.12 5.84
N ALA A 45 -28.03 -16.24 4.53
CA ALA A 45 -28.71 -17.24 3.70
C ALA A 45 -28.36 -18.69 4.08
N ALA A 46 -27.14 -18.96 4.55
CA ALA A 46 -26.74 -20.27 5.06
C ALA A 46 -27.41 -20.62 6.39
N ILE A 47 -27.50 -19.64 7.32
CA ILE A 47 -28.19 -19.78 8.61
C ILE A 47 -29.68 -20.03 8.41
N GLU A 48 -30.33 -19.27 7.53
CA GLU A 48 -31.76 -19.43 7.20
C GLU A 48 -32.07 -20.79 6.57
N ARG A 49 -31.10 -21.40 5.86
CA ARG A 49 -31.24 -22.74 5.27
C ARG A 49 -30.80 -23.88 6.19
N GLY A 50 -30.37 -23.59 7.42
CA GLY A 50 -29.90 -24.59 8.37
C GLY A 50 -28.63 -25.33 7.91
N MET A 51 -27.86 -24.74 7.00
CA MET A 51 -26.58 -25.29 6.55
C MET A 51 -25.46 -24.83 7.48
N ASP A 52 -24.44 -25.66 7.66
CA ASP A 52 -23.24 -25.29 8.42
C ASP A 52 -22.63 -24.00 7.87
N VAL A 53 -22.42 -23.02 8.75
CA VAL A 53 -21.94 -21.69 8.39
C VAL A 53 -20.56 -21.83 7.74
N PRO A 54 -20.40 -21.46 6.46
CA PRO A 54 -19.11 -21.55 5.81
C PRO A 54 -18.09 -20.70 6.59
N PRO A 55 -16.89 -21.23 6.87
CA PRO A 55 -15.87 -20.51 7.60
C PRO A 55 -15.55 -19.20 6.88
N LEU A 56 -15.27 -18.13 7.63
CA LEU A 56 -14.82 -16.87 7.02
C LEU A 56 -13.64 -17.19 6.09
N PRO A 57 -13.64 -16.69 4.85
CA PRO A 57 -12.46 -16.80 4.01
C PRO A 57 -11.26 -16.26 4.79
N LEU A 58 -10.19 -17.06 4.87
CA LEU A 58 -8.95 -16.65 5.54
C LEU A 58 -8.48 -15.28 5.07
N GLU A 59 -8.77 -14.87 3.83
CA GLU A 59 -8.48 -13.51 3.31
C GLU A 59 -9.15 -12.34 4.07
N LEU A 60 -10.26 -12.57 4.78
CA LEU A 60 -10.94 -11.56 5.62
C LEU A 60 -10.45 -11.56 7.06
N ILE A 61 -10.05 -12.72 7.59
CA ILE A 61 -9.39 -12.84 8.91
C ILE A 61 -7.95 -12.31 8.80
N ASP A 62 -7.26 -12.68 7.73
CA ASP A 62 -5.95 -12.19 7.31
C ASP A 62 -6.01 -10.80 6.65
N GLY A 63 -6.80 -9.88 7.21
CA GLY A 63 -6.52 -8.45 7.04
C GLY A 63 -5.03 -8.11 7.32
N GLN A 64 -4.35 -9.00 8.05
CA GLN A 64 -2.90 -9.11 8.24
C GLN A 64 -2.07 -9.48 6.99
N SER A 65 -2.49 -10.42 6.13
CA SER A 65 -1.65 -10.89 4.99
C SER A 65 -1.47 -9.82 3.92
N ARG A 66 -2.46 -8.95 3.70
CA ARG A 66 -2.30 -7.76 2.85
C ARG A 66 -1.49 -6.64 3.51
N ARG A 67 -1.42 -6.62 4.85
CA ARG A 67 -0.53 -5.73 5.62
C ARG A 67 0.93 -6.25 5.64
N ARG A 68 1.12 -7.56 5.42
CA ARG A 68 2.38 -8.19 5.01
C ARG A 68 2.74 -7.95 3.55
N ARG A 69 2.10 -6.99 2.86
CA ARG A 69 2.71 -6.41 1.64
C ARG A 69 3.96 -5.69 2.09
N SER A 70 5.05 -6.45 2.01
CA SER A 70 6.42 -6.03 2.17
C SER A 70 6.60 -4.55 1.84
N SER A 71 7.00 -3.77 2.85
CA SER A 71 7.40 -2.38 2.68
C SER A 71 8.64 -2.23 1.77
N LEU A 72 9.23 -3.33 1.28
CA LEU A 72 10.28 -3.33 0.26
C LEU A 72 9.86 -2.56 -0.98
N LEU A 73 8.74 -2.95 -1.61
CA LEU A 73 8.38 -2.46 -2.94
C LEU A 73 8.11 -0.94 -2.90
N PRO A 74 7.29 -0.44 -1.95
CA PRO A 74 7.13 1.00 -1.78
C PRO A 74 8.44 1.71 -1.43
N GLY A 75 9.26 1.15 -0.54
CA GLY A 75 10.52 1.77 -0.13
C GLY A 75 11.54 1.88 -1.26
N LEU A 76 11.67 0.83 -2.06
CA LEU A 76 12.55 0.79 -3.22
C LEU A 76 12.10 1.78 -4.31
N VAL A 77 10.78 1.85 -4.56
CA VAL A 77 10.21 2.83 -5.50
C VAL A 77 10.51 4.25 -5.03
N TRP A 78 10.26 4.58 -3.75
CA TRP A 78 10.54 5.91 -3.22
C TRP A 78 12.04 6.25 -3.24
N LEU A 79 12.92 5.28 -2.99
CA LEU A 79 14.36 5.50 -3.05
C LEU A 79 14.80 5.85 -4.47
N PHE A 80 14.41 5.04 -5.46
CA PHE A 80 14.79 5.30 -6.86
C PHE A 80 14.14 6.56 -7.42
N VAL A 81 12.89 6.86 -7.06
CA VAL A 81 12.26 8.13 -7.42
C VAL A 81 13.04 9.30 -6.83
N GLY A 82 13.39 9.23 -5.55
CA GLY A 82 14.17 10.28 -4.91
C GLY A 82 15.56 10.45 -5.51
N LEU A 83 16.25 9.34 -5.81
CA LEU A 83 17.56 9.36 -6.44
C LEU A 83 17.50 9.95 -7.86
N ALA A 84 16.48 9.59 -8.64
CA ALA A 84 16.26 10.15 -9.97
C ALA A 84 15.99 11.66 -9.90
N VAL A 85 15.19 12.11 -8.93
CA VAL A 85 14.90 13.53 -8.68
C VAL A 85 16.18 14.26 -8.27
N LEU A 86 16.95 13.70 -7.34
CA LEU A 86 18.21 14.28 -6.85
C LEU A 86 19.24 14.43 -7.98
N ILE A 87 19.42 13.39 -8.81
CA ILE A 87 20.33 13.44 -9.96
C ILE A 87 19.83 14.45 -10.99
N ALA A 88 18.54 14.46 -11.31
CA ALA A 88 17.97 15.37 -12.29
C ALA A 88 18.11 16.84 -11.86
N LEU A 89 17.74 17.18 -10.62
CA LEU A 89 17.85 18.54 -10.10
C LEU A 89 19.31 18.96 -9.90
N GLY A 90 20.20 18.05 -9.52
CA GLY A 90 21.64 18.31 -9.42
C GLY A 90 22.30 18.71 -10.73
N THR A 91 21.70 18.40 -11.89
CA THR A 91 22.16 18.93 -13.18
C THR A 91 21.77 20.39 -13.43
N ILE A 92 20.79 20.91 -12.68
CA ILE A 92 20.27 22.28 -12.80
C ILE A 92 20.96 23.19 -11.77
N GLY A 93 21.13 22.70 -10.55
CA GLY A 93 21.88 23.38 -9.49
C GLY A 93 21.91 22.59 -8.18
N GLU A 94 22.89 22.91 -7.33
CA GLU A 94 23.11 22.20 -6.05
C GLU A 94 22.00 22.50 -5.04
N GLU A 95 21.43 23.70 -5.05
CA GLU A 95 20.35 24.10 -4.14
C GLU A 95 19.05 23.37 -4.46
N GLU A 96 18.76 23.16 -5.75
CA GLU A 96 17.58 22.43 -6.20
C GLU A 96 17.69 20.92 -5.94
N ALA A 97 18.91 20.37 -5.95
CA ALA A 97 19.16 18.95 -5.66
C ALA A 97 18.70 18.55 -4.25
N VAL A 98 18.68 19.49 -3.30
CA VAL A 98 18.25 19.27 -1.91
C VAL A 98 16.80 18.77 -1.84
N PHE A 99 15.94 19.16 -2.79
CA PHE A 99 14.56 18.67 -2.83
C PHE A 99 14.47 17.16 -3.13
N GLY A 100 15.47 16.58 -3.80
CA GLY A 100 15.57 15.14 -4.05
C GLY A 100 15.99 14.31 -2.83
N LEU A 101 16.60 14.93 -1.81
CA LEU A 101 16.98 14.23 -0.58
C LEU A 101 15.76 13.75 0.20
N ILE A 102 14.66 14.51 0.18
CA ILE A 102 13.42 14.18 0.89
C ILE A 102 12.83 12.83 0.43
N PRO A 103 12.47 12.64 -0.85
CA PRO A 103 11.96 11.35 -1.33
C PRO A 103 12.98 10.21 -1.18
N THR A 104 14.28 10.50 -1.36
CA THR A 104 15.34 9.50 -1.17
C THR A 104 15.39 9.01 0.27
N GLY A 105 15.32 9.92 1.24
CA GLY A 105 15.28 9.61 2.67
C GLY A 105 14.01 8.86 3.07
N VAL A 106 12.85 9.21 2.50
CA VAL A 106 11.59 8.47 2.71
C VAL A 106 11.72 7.03 2.21
N GLY A 107 12.27 6.83 1.01
CA GLY A 107 12.54 5.50 0.47
C GLY A 107 13.49 4.69 1.35
N LEU A 108 14.57 5.32 1.82
CA LEU A 108 15.53 4.69 2.73
C LEU A 108 14.88 4.30 4.06
N ALA A 109 14.03 5.15 4.63
CA ALA A 109 13.30 4.86 5.87
C ALA A 109 12.39 3.63 5.72
N TYR A 110 11.67 3.50 4.60
CA TYR A 110 10.85 2.32 4.32
C TYR A 110 11.68 1.03 4.17
N LEU A 111 12.87 1.13 3.55
CA LEU A 111 13.81 0.02 3.43
C LEU A 111 14.36 -0.39 4.79
N ILE A 112 14.80 0.57 5.62
CA ILE A 112 15.28 0.30 6.98
C ILE A 112 14.17 -0.36 7.81
N TYR A 113 12.94 0.18 7.75
CA TYR A 113 11.79 -0.42 8.41
C TYR A 113 11.56 -1.86 7.95
N TYR A 114 11.66 -2.12 6.63
CA TYR A 114 11.55 -3.47 6.12
C TYR A 114 12.64 -4.40 6.65
N PHE A 115 13.91 -4.00 6.64
CA PHE A 115 15.00 -4.85 7.14
C PHE A 115 14.86 -5.12 8.66
N VAL A 116 14.38 -4.15 9.42
CA VAL A 116 14.15 -4.30 10.87
C VAL A 116 12.95 -5.19 11.16
N GLU A 117 11.82 -4.96 10.47
CA GLU A 117 10.58 -5.69 10.70
C GLU A 117 10.60 -7.08 10.05
N GLY A 118 11.28 -7.24 8.91
CA GLY A 118 11.49 -8.52 8.23
C GLY A 118 12.15 -9.55 9.15
N ARG A 119 13.15 -9.14 9.94
CA ARG A 119 13.78 -9.99 10.96
C ARG A 119 12.81 -10.43 12.06
N LYS A 120 11.82 -9.61 12.41
CA LYS A 120 10.81 -9.96 13.43
C LYS A 120 9.73 -10.90 12.90
N ILE A 121 9.43 -10.81 11.60
CA ILE A 121 8.44 -11.67 10.95
C ILE A 121 8.96 -13.11 10.84
N GLU A 122 10.25 -13.29 10.50
CA GLU A 122 10.87 -14.63 10.45
C GLU A 122 10.84 -15.33 11.81
N LEU A 123 11.14 -14.60 12.90
CA LEU A 123 11.11 -15.15 14.26
C LEU A 123 9.69 -15.62 14.66
N ARG A 124 8.66 -14.82 14.37
CA ARG A 124 7.26 -15.19 14.62
C ARG A 124 6.80 -16.39 13.79
N GLN A 125 7.26 -16.51 12.55
CA GLN A 125 6.94 -17.69 11.74
C GLN A 125 7.59 -18.95 12.30
N PHE A 126 8.82 -18.86 12.82
CA PHE A 126 9.48 -19.98 13.49
C PHE A 126 8.71 -20.44 14.74
N ASP A 127 8.21 -19.52 15.56
CA ASP A 127 7.43 -19.84 16.76
C ASP A 127 6.05 -20.43 16.42
N ASP A 128 5.38 -19.90 15.39
CA ASP A 128 4.09 -20.41 14.90
C ASP A 128 4.23 -21.82 14.29
N ASP A 129 5.32 -22.10 13.58
CA ASP A 129 5.59 -23.43 13.01
C ASP A 129 6.07 -24.43 14.07
N ALA A 130 6.78 -23.97 15.11
CA ALA A 130 7.18 -24.79 16.25
C ALA A 130 5.99 -25.20 17.13
N SER A 131 5.06 -24.29 17.40
CA SER A 131 3.84 -24.59 18.17
C SER A 131 2.94 -25.60 17.45
N LYS A 132 2.70 -25.42 16.14
CA LYS A 132 1.93 -26.40 15.33
C LYS A 132 2.53 -27.80 15.28
N ARG A 133 3.84 -27.95 15.47
CA ARG A 133 4.51 -29.26 15.48
C ARG A 133 4.40 -29.99 16.82
N LEU A 134 4.09 -29.27 17.91
CA LEU A 134 3.92 -29.84 19.24
C LEU A 134 2.47 -30.27 19.51
N ASP A 135 1.52 -29.78 18.71
CA ASP A 135 0.09 -30.10 18.79
C ASP A 135 -0.32 -31.35 17.96
N VAL A 136 0.65 -32.11 17.43
CA VAL A 136 0.46 -33.37 16.65
C VAL A 136 1.07 -34.55 17.40
#